data_AF-A0A2W4SHW0-F1
#
_entry.id   AF-A0A2W4SHW0-F1
#
_cell.length_a   1.000
_cell.length_b   1.000
_cell.length_c   1.000
_cell.angle_alpha   90.00
_cell.angle_beta   90.00
_cell.angle_gamma   90.00
#
_symmetry.space_group_name_H-M   'P 1'
#
loop_
_entity.id
_entity.type
_entity.pdbx_description
1 polymer ?
#
loop_
_entity_poly.entity_id
_entity_poly.type
_entity_poly.pdbx_seq_one_letter_code
_entity_poly.pdbx_strand_id
1 'polypeptide(L)'
;MNDPMEAFYELGGVADPMIDQLLAPSGKSTSDMYRMAQSIIDNFCLVSFSSGHLDLPMWAYYASNFAGMCLEFSTEEIFVGDFQNERLLPVTYAKSPLPPIAFHELDKVETAIQARLSRKRLEWQHEKEWRILTGAGGARSYLDDALTRIFLGPRTMDAHAERICALFQNRPTEILRGKVVGYELAFDVIKPATPLAASERVGEGKFDLDEIIYDRSELDAFLRVPFDRLSDELRAIAARPNTQAISGCDLSGTHNKNAIYVWSEHKLRSDRIAWRKVYFDRHMKPLASAQ
;
A
#
# COMPACT_ATOMS: atom_id res chain seq x y z
N MET A 1 -6.66 -18.91 -7.16
CA MET A 1 -7.71 -17.89 -6.93
C MET A 1 -8.97 -18.64 -6.53
N ASN A 2 -9.56 -18.33 -5.37
CA ASN A 2 -10.65 -19.13 -4.81
C ASN A 2 -12.04 -18.72 -5.33
N ASP A 3 -12.17 -17.48 -5.83
CA ASP A 3 -13.37 -16.98 -6.49
C ASP A 3 -13.18 -17.01 -8.02
N PRO A 4 -13.92 -17.83 -8.79
CA PRO A 4 -13.82 -17.86 -10.24
C PRO A 4 -14.39 -16.60 -10.92
N MET A 5 -15.05 -15.71 -10.18
CA MET A 5 -15.62 -14.45 -10.67
C MET A 5 -14.77 -13.23 -10.29
N GLU A 6 -13.60 -13.46 -9.70
CA GLU A 6 -12.68 -12.39 -9.31
C GLU A 6 -12.13 -11.67 -10.54
N ALA A 7 -12.08 -10.33 -10.47
CA ALA A 7 -11.62 -9.45 -11.54
C ALA A 7 -12.39 -9.61 -12.87
N PHE A 8 -13.64 -10.08 -12.82
CA PHE A 8 -14.47 -10.25 -14.01
C PHE A 8 -14.91 -8.92 -14.64
N TYR A 9 -14.86 -8.85 -15.97
CA TYR A 9 -15.40 -7.75 -16.77
C TYR A 9 -15.89 -8.29 -18.13
N GLU A 10 -16.77 -7.51 -18.76
CA GLU A 10 -17.25 -7.76 -20.12
C GLU A 10 -17.09 -6.47 -20.94
N LEU A 11 -16.96 -6.59 -22.26
CA LEU A 11 -16.88 -5.47 -23.20
C LEU A 11 -18.06 -5.56 -24.17
N GLY A 12 -18.56 -4.41 -24.62
CA GLY A 12 -19.62 -4.34 -25.63
C GLY A 12 -20.77 -3.40 -25.25
N GLY A 13 -21.57 -3.05 -26.23
CA GLY A 13 -22.71 -2.16 -26.06
C GLY A 13 -23.76 -2.31 -27.15
N VAL A 14 -25.01 -1.99 -26.80
CA VAL A 14 -26.14 -2.03 -27.76
C VAL A 14 -25.97 -1.05 -28.93
N ALA A 15 -25.12 -0.03 -28.76
CA ALA A 15 -24.82 0.97 -29.79
C ALA A 15 -23.68 0.55 -30.74
N ASP A 16 -23.00 -0.58 -30.48
CA ASP A 16 -21.82 -1.00 -31.24
C ASP A 16 -22.09 -1.09 -32.76
N PRO A 17 -23.20 -1.66 -33.25
CA PRO A 17 -23.47 -1.70 -34.69
C PRO A 17 -23.56 -0.32 -35.35
N MET A 18 -24.09 0.68 -34.63
CA MET A 18 -24.18 2.06 -35.13
C MET A 18 -22.79 2.73 -35.13
N ILE A 19 -21.99 2.47 -34.09
CA ILE A 19 -20.63 3.02 -33.98
C ILE A 19 -19.72 2.41 -35.04
N ASP A 20 -19.84 1.12 -35.31
CA ASP A 20 -19.09 0.44 -36.38
C ASP A 20 -19.36 1.06 -37.76
N GLN A 21 -20.61 1.44 -38.04
CA GLN A 21 -20.96 2.16 -39.28
C GLN A 21 -20.26 3.53 -39.35
N LEU A 22 -20.17 4.25 -38.23
CA LEU A 22 -19.47 5.54 -38.16
C LEU A 22 -17.96 5.40 -38.32
N LEU A 23 -17.37 4.32 -37.81
CA LEU A 23 -15.94 4.05 -37.89
C LEU A 23 -15.51 3.42 -39.22
N ALA A 24 -16.44 2.85 -39.99
CA ALA A 24 -16.17 2.16 -41.26
C ALA A 24 -15.25 2.93 -42.23
N PRO A 25 -15.37 4.27 -42.43
CA PRO A 25 -14.46 5.02 -43.31
C PRO A 25 -12.99 5.00 -42.87
N SER A 26 -12.73 4.79 -41.57
CA SER A 26 -11.37 4.68 -41.00
C SER A 26 -10.82 3.25 -41.03
N GLY A 27 -11.61 2.27 -41.48
CA GLY A 27 -11.26 0.85 -41.43
C GLY A 27 -11.12 0.29 -40.01
N LYS A 28 -11.76 0.94 -39.02
CA LYS A 28 -11.77 0.54 -37.61
C LYS A 28 -13.16 0.09 -37.20
N SER A 29 -13.21 -0.68 -36.11
CA SER A 29 -14.43 -1.13 -35.45
C SER A 29 -14.34 -0.94 -33.93
N THR A 30 -15.49 -1.02 -33.27
CA THR A 30 -15.60 -1.17 -31.81
C THR A 30 -14.80 -2.37 -31.32
N SER A 31 -14.80 -3.50 -32.05
CA SER A 31 -13.97 -4.69 -31.77
C SER A 31 -12.48 -4.35 -31.65
N ASP A 32 -11.95 -3.49 -32.52
CA ASP A 32 -10.54 -3.10 -32.46
C ASP A 32 -10.24 -2.26 -31.22
N MET A 33 -11.16 -1.38 -30.84
CA MET A 33 -11.03 -0.55 -29.64
C MET A 33 -11.18 -1.40 -28.37
N TYR A 34 -12.09 -2.36 -28.35
CA TYR A 34 -12.24 -3.31 -27.26
C TYR A 34 -11.01 -4.22 -27.11
N ARG A 35 -10.38 -4.65 -28.21
CA ARG A 35 -9.12 -5.40 -28.15
C ARG A 35 -7.99 -4.57 -27.52
N MET A 36 -7.96 -3.27 -27.79
CA MET A 36 -7.01 -2.36 -27.16
C MET A 36 -7.29 -2.21 -25.65
N ALA A 37 -8.55 -1.99 -25.28
CA ALA A 37 -8.97 -1.91 -23.88
C ALA A 37 -8.65 -3.22 -23.13
N GLN A 38 -8.95 -4.35 -23.74
CA GLN A 38 -8.65 -5.68 -23.22
C GLN A 38 -7.15 -5.84 -22.90
N SER A 39 -6.28 -5.47 -23.83
CA SER A 39 -4.83 -5.52 -23.60
C SER A 39 -4.37 -4.62 -22.46
N ILE A 40 -5.06 -3.51 -22.20
CA ILE A 40 -4.77 -2.62 -21.05
C ILE A 40 -5.24 -3.30 -19.76
N ILE A 41 -6.46 -3.86 -19.75
CA ILE A 41 -7.06 -4.55 -18.61
C ILE A 41 -6.21 -5.74 -18.15
N ASP A 42 -5.75 -6.56 -19.09
CA ASP A 42 -4.97 -7.77 -18.80
C ASP A 42 -3.61 -7.47 -18.16
N ASN A 43 -3.10 -6.24 -18.27
CA ASN A 43 -1.87 -5.83 -17.62
C ASN A 43 -2.08 -5.42 -16.15
N PHE A 44 -3.32 -5.14 -15.74
CA PHE A 44 -3.60 -4.81 -14.34
C PHE A 44 -3.39 -6.04 -13.46
N CYS A 45 -2.71 -5.82 -12.35
CA CYS A 45 -2.55 -6.79 -11.28
C CYS A 45 -3.16 -6.22 -10.00
N LEU A 46 -3.70 -7.09 -9.16
CA LEU A 46 -4.29 -6.70 -7.89
C LEU A 46 -3.52 -7.33 -6.73
N VAL A 47 -3.49 -6.62 -5.61
CA VAL A 47 -3.03 -7.12 -4.32
C VAL A 47 -4.19 -6.98 -3.34
N SER A 48 -4.61 -8.12 -2.79
CA SER A 48 -5.76 -8.21 -1.89
C SER A 48 -5.33 -8.21 -0.42
N PHE A 49 -6.03 -7.43 0.38
CA PHE A 49 -5.89 -7.31 1.82
C PHE A 49 -7.25 -7.54 2.48
N SER A 50 -7.25 -7.88 3.76
CA SER A 50 -8.46 -7.90 4.59
C SER A 50 -8.33 -6.89 5.72
N SER A 51 -9.44 -6.28 6.15
CA SER A 51 -9.43 -5.39 7.32
C SER A 51 -9.36 -6.13 8.67
N GLY A 52 -9.35 -7.47 8.68
CA GLY A 52 -9.30 -8.27 9.90
C GLY A 52 -8.47 -9.55 9.75
N HIS A 53 -7.87 -9.99 10.87
CA HIS A 53 -7.11 -11.23 10.96
C HIS A 53 -7.84 -12.33 11.75
N LEU A 54 -9.07 -12.08 12.23
CA LEU A 54 -9.83 -13.00 13.09
C LEU A 54 -10.89 -13.80 12.34
N ASP A 55 -11.12 -13.51 11.05
CA ASP A 55 -12.10 -14.23 10.24
C ASP A 55 -11.63 -15.67 9.98
N LEU A 56 -12.15 -16.63 10.74
CA LEU A 56 -11.79 -18.05 10.68
C LEU A 56 -11.84 -18.66 9.26
N PRO A 57 -12.82 -18.33 8.40
CA PRO A 57 -12.81 -18.81 7.02
C PRO A 57 -11.56 -18.38 6.25
N MET A 58 -11.03 -17.17 6.51
CA MET A 58 -9.80 -16.70 5.85
C MET A 58 -8.60 -17.57 6.19
N TRP A 59 -8.49 -18.00 7.44
CA TRP A 59 -7.43 -18.94 7.85
C TRP A 59 -7.57 -20.32 7.22
N ALA A 60 -8.81 -20.77 7.02
CA ALA A 60 -9.09 -22.03 6.33
C ALA A 60 -8.69 -21.97 4.86
N TYR A 61 -9.10 -20.89 4.16
CA TYR A 61 -8.96 -20.75 2.71
C TYR A 61 -7.56 -20.28 2.26
N TYR A 62 -6.95 -19.35 3.00
CA TYR A 62 -5.75 -18.64 2.54
C TYR A 62 -4.51 -18.92 3.38
N ALA A 63 -4.66 -19.40 4.62
CA ALA A 63 -3.54 -19.67 5.52
C ALA A 63 -3.34 -21.18 5.75
N SER A 64 -3.41 -21.98 4.68
CA SER A 64 -3.12 -23.42 4.70
C SER A 64 -3.84 -24.16 5.83
N ASN A 65 -5.15 -23.95 5.97
CA ASN A 65 -5.97 -24.55 7.02
C ASN A 65 -5.39 -24.33 8.43
N PHE A 66 -5.14 -23.06 8.78
CA PHE A 66 -4.58 -22.60 10.05
C PHE A 66 -3.10 -22.94 10.32
N ALA A 67 -2.36 -23.44 9.32
CA ALA A 67 -0.92 -23.71 9.44
C ALA A 67 -0.02 -22.59 8.87
N GLY A 68 -0.61 -21.68 8.09
CA GLY A 68 0.06 -20.56 7.43
C GLY A 68 0.15 -19.30 8.28
N MET A 69 0.14 -18.14 7.63
CA MET A 69 0.31 -16.83 8.27
C MET A 69 -0.59 -15.76 7.65
N CYS A 70 -0.78 -14.67 8.40
CA CYS A 70 -1.41 -13.43 7.95
C CYS A 70 -0.43 -12.27 8.19
N LEU A 71 -0.30 -11.39 7.20
CA LEU A 71 0.62 -10.25 7.21
C LEU A 71 -0.18 -8.96 7.41
N GLU A 72 0.17 -8.17 8.41
CA GLU A 72 -0.44 -6.88 8.68
C GLU A 72 0.48 -5.76 8.19
N PHE A 73 -0.10 -4.83 7.44
CA PHE A 73 0.63 -3.69 6.90
C PHE A 73 0.06 -2.37 7.40
N SER A 74 0.95 -1.40 7.65
CA SER A 74 0.58 0.00 7.83
C SER A 74 0.02 0.57 6.53
N THR A 75 -1.18 1.13 6.60
CA THR A 75 -1.85 1.76 5.45
C THR A 75 -1.19 3.08 5.02
N GLU A 76 -0.28 3.64 5.82
CA GLU A 76 0.50 4.82 5.45
C GLU A 76 1.85 4.42 4.85
N GLU A 77 2.57 3.52 5.51
CA GLU A 77 3.95 3.20 5.14
C GLU A 77 4.06 2.31 3.90
N ILE A 78 3.03 1.52 3.59
CA ILE A 78 3.00 0.65 2.40
C ILE A 78 3.12 1.46 1.09
N PHE A 79 2.67 2.72 1.08
CA PHE A 79 2.70 3.61 -0.09
C PHE A 79 4.03 4.34 -0.29
N VAL A 80 4.98 4.19 0.63
CA VAL A 80 6.34 4.74 0.47
C VAL A 80 7.25 3.75 -0.29
N GLY A 81 6.71 2.62 -0.76
CA GLY A 81 7.43 1.59 -1.51
C GLY A 81 7.06 1.52 -3.00
N ASP A 82 6.95 0.30 -3.52
CA ASP A 82 6.58 0.03 -4.92
C ASP A 82 5.13 0.35 -5.24
N PHE A 83 4.30 0.56 -4.21
CA PHE A 83 2.91 1.03 -4.35
C PHE A 83 2.79 2.55 -4.35
N GLN A 84 3.90 3.29 -4.42
CA GLN A 84 3.86 4.74 -4.51
C GLN A 84 2.98 5.20 -5.68
N ASN A 85 2.04 6.10 -5.39
CA ASN A 85 0.97 6.61 -6.28
C ASN A 85 -0.22 5.69 -6.53
N GLU A 86 -0.21 4.46 -6.00
CA GLU A 86 -1.38 3.59 -6.03
C GLU A 86 -2.35 3.94 -4.90
N ARG A 87 -3.54 3.33 -4.92
CA ARG A 87 -4.59 3.57 -3.91
C ARG A 87 -5.10 2.27 -3.31
N LEU A 88 -5.41 2.32 -2.02
CA LEU A 88 -6.14 1.25 -1.34
C LEU A 88 -7.64 1.47 -1.57
N LEU A 89 -8.30 0.51 -2.19
CA LEU A 89 -9.69 0.59 -2.60
C LEU A 89 -10.53 -0.47 -1.87
N PRO A 90 -11.66 -0.11 -1.25
CA PRO A 90 -12.55 -1.09 -0.66
C PRO A 90 -13.23 -1.90 -1.78
N VAL A 91 -13.38 -3.21 -1.57
CA VAL A 91 -14.12 -4.04 -2.50
C VAL A 91 -15.62 -3.81 -2.35
N THR A 92 -16.31 -3.58 -3.47
CA THR A 92 -17.77 -3.51 -3.54
C THR A 92 -18.36 -4.89 -3.74
N TYR A 93 -19.13 -5.34 -2.76
CA TYR A 93 -19.80 -6.64 -2.80
C TYR A 93 -21.20 -6.55 -3.43
N ALA A 94 -21.49 -7.43 -4.39
CA ALA A 94 -22.77 -7.40 -5.10
C ALA A 94 -23.22 -8.77 -5.60
N LYS A 95 -24.54 -8.89 -5.83
CA LYS A 95 -25.17 -10.09 -6.42
C LYS A 95 -25.12 -10.11 -7.95
N SER A 96 -25.03 -8.94 -8.56
CA SER A 96 -25.09 -8.77 -10.02
C SER A 96 -23.83 -8.06 -10.54
N PRO A 97 -23.35 -8.44 -11.74
CA PRO A 97 -22.22 -7.77 -12.37
C PRO A 97 -22.60 -6.33 -12.75
N LEU A 98 -21.57 -5.53 -13.05
CA LEU A 98 -21.79 -4.27 -13.75
C LEU A 98 -22.09 -4.56 -15.23
N PRO A 99 -22.78 -3.65 -15.94
CA PRO A 99 -22.90 -3.75 -17.38
C PRO A 99 -21.52 -3.88 -18.06
N PRO A 100 -21.46 -4.49 -19.25
CA PRO A 100 -20.25 -4.48 -20.07
C PRO A 100 -19.72 -3.05 -20.27
N ILE A 101 -18.40 -2.88 -20.38
CA ILE A 101 -17.79 -1.59 -20.71
C ILE A 101 -18.14 -1.28 -22.16
N ALA A 102 -18.99 -0.27 -22.36
CA ALA A 102 -19.39 0.16 -23.68
C ALA A 102 -18.35 1.10 -24.30
N PHE A 103 -18.39 1.28 -25.62
CA PHE A 103 -17.46 2.15 -26.37
C PHE A 103 -17.34 3.56 -25.79
N HIS A 104 -18.44 4.16 -25.35
CA HIS A 104 -18.46 5.52 -24.81
C HIS A 104 -17.85 5.64 -23.41
N GLU A 105 -17.50 4.52 -22.75
CA GLU A 105 -16.79 4.50 -21.47
C GLU A 105 -15.27 4.30 -21.66
N LEU A 106 -14.81 4.05 -22.89
CA LEU A 106 -13.39 3.85 -23.18
C LEU A 106 -12.55 5.12 -22.97
N ASP A 107 -13.16 6.30 -23.00
CA ASP A 107 -12.52 7.56 -22.61
C ASP A 107 -12.19 7.64 -21.10
N LYS A 108 -12.91 6.86 -20.28
CA LYS A 108 -12.76 6.73 -18.83
C LYS A 108 -12.45 5.29 -18.43
N VAL A 109 -11.71 4.58 -19.28
CA VAL A 109 -11.46 3.14 -19.14
C VAL A 109 -10.88 2.81 -17.77
N GLU A 110 -9.98 3.62 -17.22
CA GLU A 110 -9.39 3.39 -15.89
C GLU A 110 -10.44 3.36 -14.77
N THR A 111 -11.39 4.30 -14.76
CA THR A 111 -12.47 4.32 -13.77
C THR A 111 -13.41 3.12 -13.95
N ALA A 112 -13.72 2.79 -15.20
CA ALA A 112 -14.55 1.63 -15.53
C ALA A 112 -13.89 0.32 -15.09
N ILE A 113 -12.58 0.19 -15.29
CA ILE A 113 -11.74 -0.93 -14.87
C ILE A 113 -11.71 -1.00 -13.35
N GLN A 114 -11.38 0.10 -12.69
CA GLN A 114 -11.31 0.15 -11.22
C GLN A 114 -12.62 -0.34 -10.60
N ALA A 115 -13.78 0.12 -11.11
CA ALA A 115 -15.09 -0.30 -10.60
C ALA A 115 -15.38 -1.81 -10.76
N ARG A 116 -14.79 -2.46 -11.76
CA ARG A 116 -14.97 -3.89 -12.06
C ARG A 116 -13.95 -4.74 -11.29
N LEU A 117 -12.69 -4.33 -11.30
CA LEU A 117 -11.60 -4.99 -10.56
C LEU A 117 -11.69 -4.81 -9.05
N SER A 118 -12.47 -3.84 -8.54
CA SER A 118 -12.80 -3.70 -7.12
C SER A 118 -14.18 -4.26 -6.77
N ARG A 119 -14.80 -5.06 -7.63
CA ARG A 119 -16.10 -5.70 -7.35
C ARG A 119 -15.93 -7.18 -7.07
N LYS A 120 -16.75 -7.71 -6.17
CA LYS A 120 -16.77 -9.14 -5.85
C LYS A 120 -18.19 -9.62 -5.55
N ARG A 121 -18.39 -10.92 -5.66
CA ARG A 121 -19.65 -11.58 -5.32
C ARG A 121 -19.97 -11.42 -3.83
N LEU A 122 -21.23 -11.13 -3.52
CA LEU A 122 -21.72 -10.84 -2.16
C LEU A 122 -21.37 -11.95 -1.15
N GLU A 123 -21.32 -13.20 -1.61
CA GLU A 123 -20.98 -14.37 -0.82
C GLU A 123 -19.59 -14.26 -0.14
N TRP A 124 -18.68 -13.46 -0.72
CA TRP A 124 -17.34 -13.19 -0.21
C TRP A 124 -17.25 -11.94 0.67
N GLN A 125 -18.36 -11.30 1.07
CA GLN A 125 -18.35 -10.09 1.90
C GLN A 125 -17.62 -10.26 3.25
N HIS A 126 -17.55 -11.50 3.74
CA HIS A 126 -16.89 -11.84 4.99
C HIS A 126 -15.38 -11.61 4.95
N GLU A 127 -14.78 -11.53 3.76
CA GLU A 127 -13.36 -11.24 3.60
C GLU A 127 -13.00 -9.78 3.91
N LYS A 128 -13.97 -8.86 3.89
CA LYS A 128 -13.79 -7.42 4.13
C LYS A 128 -12.59 -6.86 3.36
N GLU A 129 -12.59 -7.17 2.07
CA GLU A 129 -11.43 -7.08 1.19
C GLU A 129 -11.15 -5.62 0.79
N TRP A 130 -9.86 -5.28 0.75
CA TRP A 130 -9.32 -4.07 0.17
C TRP A 130 -8.31 -4.44 -0.91
N ARG A 131 -8.22 -3.65 -1.98
CA ARG A 131 -7.33 -3.92 -3.10
C ARG A 131 -6.42 -2.73 -3.39
N ILE A 132 -5.17 -3.03 -3.70
CA ILE A 132 -4.32 -2.13 -4.47
C ILE A 132 -4.32 -2.66 -5.90
N LEU A 133 -4.71 -1.82 -6.86
CA LEU A 133 -4.57 -2.10 -8.28
C LEU A 133 -3.22 -1.58 -8.73
N THR A 134 -2.55 -2.31 -9.62
CA THR A 134 -1.24 -1.93 -10.16
C THR A 134 -1.23 -2.19 -11.65
N GLY A 135 -0.60 -1.33 -12.45
CA GLY A 135 -0.55 -1.48 -13.90
C GLY A 135 0.41 -2.55 -14.43
N ALA A 136 1.07 -3.31 -13.54
CA ALA A 136 1.99 -4.36 -13.91
C ALA A 136 2.14 -5.42 -12.81
N GLY A 137 2.36 -6.67 -13.20
CA GLY A 137 2.71 -7.74 -12.28
C GLY A 137 4.15 -7.67 -11.78
N GLY A 138 4.44 -8.44 -10.74
CA GLY A 138 5.80 -8.61 -10.22
C GLY A 138 5.91 -8.43 -8.72
N ALA A 139 7.12 -8.67 -8.19
CA ALA A 139 7.42 -8.44 -6.79
C ALA A 139 7.31 -6.95 -6.46
N ARG A 140 6.73 -6.64 -5.29
CA ARG A 140 6.58 -5.28 -4.78
C ARG A 140 7.33 -5.16 -3.45
N SER A 141 8.22 -4.20 -3.40
CA SER A 141 9.05 -3.86 -2.25
C SER A 141 8.36 -2.79 -1.42
N TYR A 142 8.60 -2.81 -0.10
CA TYR A 142 7.98 -1.93 0.88
C TYR A 142 9.01 -1.55 1.94
N LEU A 143 8.72 -0.54 2.76
CA LEU A 143 9.54 -0.19 3.92
C LEU A 143 9.46 -1.28 4.98
N ASP A 144 10.53 -1.59 5.69
CA ASP A 144 10.54 -2.63 6.71
C ASP A 144 9.51 -2.41 7.82
N ASP A 145 9.22 -1.17 8.17
CA ASP A 145 8.18 -0.80 9.14
C ASP A 145 6.78 -0.65 8.53
N ALA A 146 6.62 -0.90 7.23
CA ALA A 146 5.32 -1.10 6.64
C ALA A 146 4.71 -2.45 7.01
N LEU A 147 5.51 -3.50 7.26
CA LEU A 147 5.02 -4.78 7.79
C LEU A 147 5.03 -4.75 9.32
N THR A 148 3.88 -4.42 9.92
CA THR A 148 3.75 -4.20 11.36
C THR A 148 3.71 -5.52 12.13
N ARG A 149 2.95 -6.50 11.63
CA ARG A 149 2.77 -7.79 12.29
C ARG A 149 2.76 -8.98 11.34
N ILE A 150 3.20 -10.12 11.85
CA ILE A 150 2.96 -11.44 11.27
C ILE A 150 2.19 -12.28 12.28
N PHE A 151 0.99 -12.68 11.93
CA PHE A 151 0.21 -13.64 12.69
C PHE A 151 0.47 -15.03 12.14
N LEU A 152 0.96 -15.94 12.96
CA LEU A 152 1.11 -17.36 12.62
C LEU A 152 -0.12 -18.14 13.08
N GLY A 153 -0.61 -19.05 12.26
CA GLY A 153 -1.76 -19.87 12.62
C GLY A 153 -1.48 -20.85 13.77
N PRO A 154 -2.51 -21.32 14.48
CA PRO A 154 -2.34 -22.24 15.61
C PRO A 154 -1.75 -23.60 15.24
N ARG A 155 -1.78 -23.98 13.95
CA ARG A 155 -1.19 -25.22 13.45
C ARG A 155 0.17 -25.01 12.78
N THR A 156 0.74 -23.81 12.85
CA THR A 156 2.08 -23.56 12.32
C THR A 156 3.10 -24.43 13.06
N MET A 157 3.94 -25.14 12.31
CA MET A 157 5.02 -25.97 12.86
C MET A 157 6.09 -25.11 13.54
N ASP A 158 6.65 -25.60 14.65
CA ASP A 158 7.64 -24.84 15.44
C ASP A 158 8.86 -24.44 14.59
N ALA A 159 9.40 -25.37 13.79
CA ALA A 159 10.52 -25.08 12.90
C ALA A 159 10.22 -23.93 11.90
N HIS A 160 8.97 -23.79 11.45
CA HIS A 160 8.58 -22.66 10.60
C HIS A 160 8.48 -21.36 11.40
N ALA A 161 7.88 -21.40 12.59
CA ALA A 161 7.78 -20.24 13.46
C ALA A 161 9.17 -19.72 13.85
N GLU A 162 10.08 -20.60 14.24
CA GLU A 162 11.47 -20.28 14.57
C GLU A 162 12.21 -19.66 13.39
N ARG A 163 12.06 -20.23 12.18
CA ARG A 163 12.68 -19.69 10.97
C ARG A 163 12.17 -18.28 10.64
N ILE A 164 10.86 -18.03 10.79
CA ILE A 164 10.27 -16.71 10.57
C ILE A 164 10.77 -15.73 11.63
N CYS A 165 10.81 -16.13 12.91
CA CYS A 165 11.34 -15.30 14.00
C CYS A 165 12.81 -14.93 13.77
N ALA A 166 13.64 -15.89 13.32
CA ALA A 166 15.04 -15.64 12.98
C ALA A 166 15.18 -14.67 11.79
N LEU A 167 14.38 -14.84 10.74
CA LEU A 167 14.41 -13.97 9.55
C LEU A 167 14.05 -12.50 9.88
N PHE A 168 13.17 -12.29 10.87
CA PHE A 168 12.69 -10.96 11.28
C PHE A 168 13.29 -10.50 12.61
N GLN A 169 14.32 -11.17 13.14
CA GLN A 169 14.85 -10.93 14.48
C GLN A 169 15.23 -9.46 14.72
N ASN A 170 15.84 -8.82 13.71
CA ASN A 170 16.29 -7.42 13.76
C ASN A 170 15.37 -6.47 13.00
N ARG A 171 14.12 -6.87 12.71
CA ARG A 171 13.16 -6.05 11.97
C ARG A 171 12.07 -5.47 12.86
N PRO A 172 11.44 -4.36 12.48
CA PRO A 172 10.39 -3.71 13.26
C PRO A 172 9.02 -4.39 13.17
N THR A 173 9.01 -5.70 12.89
CA THR A 173 7.80 -6.52 12.76
C THR A 173 7.60 -7.34 14.03
N GLU A 174 6.41 -7.28 14.63
CA GLU A 174 5.99 -8.16 15.72
C GLU A 174 5.47 -9.48 15.16
N ILE A 175 5.81 -10.60 15.79
CA ILE A 175 5.31 -11.93 15.38
C ILE A 175 4.52 -12.52 16.52
N LEU A 176 3.29 -12.94 16.20
CA LEU A 176 2.38 -13.55 17.13
C LEU A 176 2.01 -14.96 16.68
N ARG A 177 1.76 -15.86 17.62
CA ARG A 177 1.29 -17.22 17.34
C ARG A 177 -0.13 -17.42 17.82
N GLY A 178 -0.96 -17.94 16.94
CA GLY A 178 -2.33 -18.30 17.21
C GLY A 178 -2.42 -19.43 18.23
N LYS A 179 -3.43 -19.37 19.09
CA LYS A 179 -3.88 -20.45 19.96
C LYS A 179 -5.40 -20.45 20.02
N VAL A 180 -5.96 -21.62 20.28
CA VAL A 180 -7.41 -21.76 20.49
C VAL A 180 -7.67 -21.69 21.99
N VAL A 181 -8.45 -20.69 22.42
CA VAL A 181 -8.88 -20.52 23.82
C VAL A 181 -10.40 -20.56 23.84
N GLY A 182 -10.97 -21.70 24.28
CA GLY A 182 -12.40 -21.92 24.17
C GLY A 182 -12.87 -21.89 22.71
N TYR A 183 -13.72 -20.91 22.37
CA TYR A 183 -14.25 -20.70 21.02
C TYR A 183 -13.58 -19.53 20.27
N GLU A 184 -12.44 -19.05 20.77
CA GLU A 184 -11.73 -17.89 20.23
C GLU A 184 -10.35 -18.27 19.67
N LEU A 185 -10.00 -17.62 18.56
CA LEU A 185 -8.63 -17.59 18.05
C LEU A 185 -7.91 -16.40 18.70
N ALA A 186 -7.03 -16.68 19.65
CA ALA A 186 -6.21 -15.69 20.34
C ALA A 186 -4.77 -15.74 19.84
N PHE A 187 -3.97 -14.70 20.10
CA PHE A 187 -2.59 -14.60 19.64
C PHE A 187 -1.67 -14.18 20.79
N ASP A 188 -0.56 -14.90 20.96
CA ASP A 188 0.51 -14.54 21.90
C ASP A 188 1.73 -14.04 21.13
N VAL A 189 2.38 -12.98 21.62
CA VAL A 189 3.63 -12.49 21.05
C VAL A 189 4.73 -13.52 21.28
N ILE A 190 5.34 -13.98 20.18
CA ILE A 190 6.51 -14.88 20.22
C ILE A 190 7.81 -14.16 19.81
N LYS A 191 7.69 -13.01 19.14
CA LYS A 191 8.80 -12.09 18.87
C LYS A 191 8.27 -10.65 18.92
N PRO A 192 8.74 -9.79 19.84
CA PRO A 192 8.34 -8.39 19.87
C PRO A 192 8.95 -7.61 18.69
N ALA A 193 8.28 -6.54 18.24
CA ALA A 193 8.85 -5.65 17.25
C ALA A 193 10.17 -5.03 17.76
N THR A 194 11.19 -4.98 16.90
CA THR A 194 12.44 -4.28 17.22
C THR A 194 12.19 -2.77 17.04
N PRO A 195 12.58 -1.90 17.99
CA PRO A 195 12.44 -0.46 17.80
C PRO A 195 13.08 0.00 16.48
N LEU A 196 12.47 0.99 15.80
CA LEU A 196 12.93 1.45 14.48
C LEU A 196 14.42 1.80 14.46
N ALA A 197 14.88 2.56 15.46
CA ALA A 197 16.28 2.98 15.59
C ALA A 197 17.26 1.83 15.91
N ALA A 198 16.76 0.71 16.43
CA ALA A 198 17.56 -0.48 16.77
C ALA A 198 17.44 -1.60 15.73
N SER A 199 16.60 -1.41 14.71
CA SER A 199 16.40 -2.39 13.65
C SER A 199 17.58 -2.39 12.66
N GLU A 200 17.74 -3.50 11.93
CA GLU A 200 18.76 -3.61 10.91
C GLU A 200 18.62 -2.50 9.85
N ARG A 201 19.75 -1.87 9.50
CA ARG A 201 19.77 -0.76 8.55
C ARG A 201 19.69 -1.28 7.12
N VAL A 202 18.80 -0.70 6.34
CA VAL A 202 18.73 -0.84 4.88
C VAL A 202 19.28 0.42 4.21
N GLY A 203 18.91 1.60 4.72
CA GLY A 203 19.46 2.89 4.30
C GLY A 203 20.49 3.46 5.28
N GLU A 204 21.31 4.39 4.81
CA GLU A 204 22.41 4.98 5.58
C GLU A 204 21.97 5.99 6.66
N GLY A 205 20.82 6.65 6.49
CA GLY A 205 20.27 7.59 7.46
C GLY A 205 21.02 8.92 7.53
N LYS A 206 21.57 9.38 6.40
CA LYS A 206 22.40 10.58 6.35
C LYS A 206 21.58 11.86 6.26
N PHE A 207 22.01 12.90 6.97
CA PHE A 207 21.55 14.27 6.74
C PHE A 207 22.54 15.25 7.35
N ASP A 208 22.60 16.45 6.76
CA ASP A 208 23.33 17.60 7.29
C ASP A 208 22.37 18.78 7.37
N LEU A 209 22.22 19.38 8.55
CA LEU A 209 21.29 20.49 8.77
C LEU A 209 21.66 21.72 7.93
N ASP A 210 22.96 21.96 7.72
CA ASP A 210 23.44 23.14 6.98
C ASP A 210 23.23 22.96 5.46
N GLU A 211 23.11 21.72 4.99
CA GLU A 211 22.84 21.42 3.58
C GLU A 211 21.33 21.37 3.26
N ILE A 212 20.51 20.87 4.18
CA ILE A 212 19.08 20.60 3.91
C ILE A 212 18.15 21.78 4.26
N ILE A 213 18.63 22.77 5.03
CA ILE A 213 17.87 23.96 5.44
C ILE A 213 18.42 25.16 4.68
N TYR A 214 17.56 25.87 3.93
CA TYR A 214 17.98 27.04 3.17
C TYR A 214 17.99 28.31 4.01
N ASP A 215 16.91 28.56 4.77
CA ASP A 215 16.81 29.73 5.66
C ASP A 215 16.43 29.32 7.09
N ARG A 216 17.47 29.15 7.91
CA ARG A 216 17.31 28.82 9.32
C ARG A 216 16.54 29.91 10.10
N SER A 217 16.72 31.17 9.73
CA SER A 217 16.06 32.28 10.42
C SER A 217 14.55 32.28 10.15
N GLU A 218 14.14 31.89 8.94
CA GLU A 218 12.72 31.75 8.58
C GLU A 218 12.06 30.60 9.36
N LEU A 219 12.75 29.46 9.51
CA LEU A 219 12.27 28.33 10.31
C LEU A 219 12.15 28.69 11.80
N ASP A 220 13.16 29.35 12.37
CA ASP A 220 13.12 29.78 13.78
C ASP A 220 11.97 30.78 14.04
N ALA A 221 11.66 31.66 13.07
CA ALA A 221 10.53 32.58 13.17
C ALA A 221 9.16 31.89 13.01
N PHE A 222 9.08 30.82 12.23
CA PHE A 222 7.85 30.05 12.01
C PHE A 222 7.49 29.16 13.20
N LEU A 223 8.48 28.48 13.79
CA LEU A 223 8.29 27.51 14.85
C LEU A 223 7.78 28.17 16.14
N ARG A 224 6.78 27.52 16.76
CA ARG A 224 6.27 27.84 18.11
C ARG A 224 6.77 26.88 19.18
N VAL A 225 7.80 26.12 18.84
CA VAL A 225 8.50 25.16 19.69
C VAL A 225 10.01 25.36 19.48
N PRO A 226 10.87 24.93 20.41
CA PRO A 226 12.32 24.99 20.20
C PRO A 226 12.72 24.27 18.92
N PHE A 227 13.68 24.82 18.18
CA PHE A 227 14.19 24.20 16.96
C PHE A 227 14.72 22.77 17.18
N ASP A 228 15.21 22.46 18.38
CA ASP A 228 15.63 21.10 18.75
C ASP A 228 14.51 20.06 18.50
N ARG A 229 13.24 20.46 18.56
CA ARG A 229 12.11 19.58 18.20
C ARG A 229 12.12 19.17 16.72
N LEU A 230 12.48 20.08 15.82
CA LEU A 230 12.69 19.76 14.40
C LEU A 230 13.93 18.87 14.25
N SER A 231 15.02 19.19 14.93
CA SER A 231 16.24 18.38 14.88
C SER A 231 16.00 16.94 15.35
N ASP A 232 15.24 16.76 16.43
CA ASP A 232 14.89 15.45 16.97
C ASP A 232 13.99 14.67 16.00
N GLU A 233 13.05 15.33 15.34
CA GLU A 233 12.22 14.71 14.31
C GLU A 233 13.05 14.25 13.10
N LEU A 234 13.99 15.07 12.63
CA LEU A 234 14.90 14.70 11.55
C LEU A 234 15.79 13.51 11.95
N ARG A 235 16.29 13.47 13.20
CA ARG A 235 17.01 12.31 13.72
C ARG A 235 16.13 11.07 13.79
N ALA A 236 14.87 11.20 14.19
CA ALA A 236 13.93 10.09 14.26
C ALA A 236 13.64 9.52 12.86
N ILE A 237 13.43 10.38 11.86
CA ILE A 237 13.26 9.99 10.46
C ILE A 237 14.53 9.29 9.96
N ALA A 238 15.70 9.90 10.14
CA ALA A 238 16.99 9.32 9.75
C ALA A 238 17.27 7.96 10.42
N ALA A 239 16.81 7.76 11.65
CA ALA A 239 16.96 6.53 12.42
C ALA A 239 16.08 5.38 11.93
N ARG A 240 15.08 5.61 11.05
CA ARG A 240 14.25 4.53 10.50
C ARG A 240 15.08 3.58 9.62
N PRO A 241 14.71 2.27 9.55
CA PRO A 241 15.53 1.25 8.90
C PRO A 241 15.87 1.56 7.44
N ASN A 242 14.87 2.03 6.69
CA ASN A 242 14.98 2.25 5.26
C ASN A 242 15.45 3.66 4.88
N THR A 243 15.51 4.62 5.81
CA THR A 243 15.88 5.98 5.43
C THR A 243 17.32 6.03 4.95
N GLN A 244 17.50 6.40 3.69
CA GLN A 244 18.79 6.57 3.03
C GLN A 244 19.37 7.94 3.37
N ALA A 245 18.57 8.98 3.12
CA ALA A 245 18.95 10.36 3.40
C ALA A 245 17.73 11.25 3.64
N ILE A 246 17.95 12.40 4.26
CA ILE A 246 17.02 13.53 4.23
C ILE A 246 17.63 14.57 3.27
N SER A 247 16.88 14.93 2.24
CA SER A 247 17.39 15.70 1.10
C SER A 247 16.87 17.15 1.09
N GLY A 248 15.95 17.50 1.99
CA GLY A 248 15.47 18.87 2.14
C GLY A 248 14.51 19.04 3.31
N CYS A 249 14.62 20.17 4.00
CA CYS A 249 13.75 20.56 5.11
C CYS A 249 13.57 22.08 5.14
N ASP A 250 12.40 22.59 4.76
CA ASP A 250 12.14 24.04 4.80
C ASP A 250 10.64 24.37 4.82
N LEU A 251 10.28 25.66 4.82
CA LEU A 251 8.90 26.11 4.65
C LEU A 251 8.36 25.73 3.28
N SER A 252 7.16 25.15 3.32
CA SER A 252 6.47 24.63 2.16
C SER A 252 5.81 25.74 1.35
N GLY A 253 6.33 26.01 0.15
CA GLY A 253 5.67 26.87 -0.84
C GLY A 253 4.25 26.43 -1.17
N THR A 254 3.98 25.12 -1.26
CA THR A 254 2.63 24.57 -1.55
C THR A 254 1.61 24.81 -0.42
N HIS A 255 2.07 25.23 0.76
CA HIS A 255 1.23 25.54 1.91
C HIS A 255 1.27 27.04 2.25
N ASN A 256 1.61 27.90 1.28
CA ASN A 256 1.78 29.34 1.49
C ASN A 256 2.71 29.64 2.68
N LYS A 257 3.79 28.83 2.85
CA LYS A 257 4.72 28.90 3.97
C LYS A 257 4.10 28.67 5.37
N ASN A 258 2.94 28.02 5.46
CA ASN A 258 2.30 27.65 6.74
C ASN A 258 2.60 26.22 7.23
N ALA A 259 3.57 25.54 6.62
CA ALA A 259 4.02 24.21 7.03
C ALA A 259 5.51 24.05 6.74
N ILE A 260 6.20 23.26 7.53
CA ILE A 260 7.55 22.76 7.20
C ILE A 260 7.37 21.48 6.39
N TYR A 261 8.11 21.31 5.30
CA TYR A 261 8.23 20.02 4.62
C TYR A 261 9.52 19.32 5.03
N VAL A 262 9.51 18.00 5.08
CA VAL A 262 10.71 17.17 5.14
C VAL A 262 10.66 16.20 3.97
N TRP A 263 11.67 16.26 3.09
CA TRP A 263 11.83 15.37 1.95
C TRP A 263 12.92 14.35 2.28
N SER A 264 12.55 13.06 2.24
CA SER A 264 13.42 11.93 2.55
C SER A 264 13.46 10.89 1.43
N GLU A 265 14.61 10.25 1.33
CA GLU A 265 14.91 9.09 0.49
C GLU A 265 14.87 7.83 1.33
N HIS A 266 14.25 6.78 0.79
CA HIS A 266 14.12 5.49 1.45
C HIS A 266 14.63 4.38 0.55
N LYS A 267 15.70 3.70 0.99
CA LYS A 267 16.24 2.53 0.30
C LYS A 267 15.41 1.29 0.65
N LEU A 268 14.83 0.68 -0.36
CA LEU A 268 14.11 -0.59 -0.25
C LEU A 268 15.10 -1.75 -0.30
N ARG A 269 14.67 -2.93 0.19
CA ARG A 269 15.50 -4.16 0.12
C ARG A 269 15.77 -4.65 -1.30
N SER A 270 15.07 -4.12 -2.30
CA SER A 270 15.33 -4.31 -3.73
C SER A 270 16.39 -3.35 -4.30
N ASP A 271 17.06 -2.58 -3.44
CA ASP A 271 17.99 -1.49 -3.77
C ASP A 271 17.36 -0.28 -4.47
N ARG A 272 16.05 -0.30 -4.75
CA ARG A 272 15.32 0.84 -5.29
C ARG A 272 15.19 1.95 -4.25
N ILE A 273 15.28 3.21 -4.69
CA ILE A 273 15.03 4.38 -3.84
C ILE A 273 13.59 4.86 -4.05
N ALA A 274 12.87 5.02 -2.94
CA ALA A 274 11.56 5.64 -2.90
C ALA A 274 11.63 6.97 -2.14
N TRP A 275 10.66 7.84 -2.41
CA TRP A 275 10.69 9.22 -1.93
C TRP A 275 9.47 9.51 -1.10
N ARG A 276 9.64 10.20 0.02
CA ARG A 276 8.52 10.68 0.84
C ARG A 276 8.71 12.15 1.18
N LYS A 277 7.62 12.90 1.05
CA LYS A 277 7.51 14.26 1.56
C LYS A 277 6.45 14.28 2.66
N VAL A 278 6.85 14.64 3.87
CA VAL A 278 5.95 14.85 5.01
C VAL A 278 5.89 16.33 5.36
N TYR A 279 4.81 16.74 6.01
CA TYR A 279 4.59 18.13 6.37
C TYR A 279 4.28 18.26 7.85
N PHE A 280 4.77 19.33 8.47
CA PHE A 280 4.56 19.63 9.89
C PHE A 280 4.03 21.04 10.08
N ASP A 281 3.17 21.21 11.07
CA ASP A 281 2.72 22.54 11.51
C ASP A 281 3.80 23.26 12.34
N ARG A 282 3.49 24.50 12.76
CA ARG A 282 4.37 25.31 13.62
C ARG A 282 4.67 24.72 15.00
N HIS A 283 3.99 23.65 15.40
CA HIS A 283 4.21 22.92 16.65
C HIS A 283 4.88 21.56 16.43
N MET A 284 5.40 21.30 15.22
CA MET A 284 5.96 20.01 14.81
C MET A 284 4.96 18.84 14.91
N LYS A 285 3.67 19.11 14.69
CA LYS A 285 2.66 18.05 14.52
C LYS A 285 2.54 17.69 13.04
N PRO A 286 2.50 16.39 12.69
CA PRO A 286 2.33 15.97 11.30
C PRO A 286 0.99 16.48 10.76
N LEU A 287 1.04 17.06 9.57
CA LEU A 287 -0.13 17.39 8.77
C LEU A 287 -0.48 16.19 7.91
N ALA A 288 -1.78 15.95 7.70
CA ALA A 288 -2.21 14.96 6.73
C ALA A 288 -1.58 15.31 5.37
N SER A 289 -0.91 14.34 4.76
CA SER A 289 -0.39 14.46 3.40
C SER A 289 -1.55 14.89 2.50
N ALA A 290 -1.38 15.96 1.73
CA ALA A 290 -2.30 16.24 0.63
C ALA A 290 -2.22 15.04 -0.32
N GLN A 291 -3.26 14.19 -0.31
CA GLN A 291 -3.42 13.09 -1.25
C GLN A 291 -3.64 13.60 -2.68
#